data_AF-A0A6I8URZ2-F1
#
_entry.id   AF-A0A6I8URZ2-F1
#
_cell.length_a   1.000
_cell.length_b   1.000
_cell.length_c   1.000
_cell.angle_alpha   90.00
_cell.angle_beta   90.00
_cell.angle_gamma   90.00
#
_symmetry.space_group_name_H-M   'P 1'
#
loop_
_entity.id
_entity.type
_entity.pdbx_description
1 polymer ?
#
loop_
_entity_poly.entity_id
_entity_poly.type
_entity_poly.pdbx_seq_one_letter_code
_entity_poly.pdbx_strand_id
1 'polypeptide(L)'
;MVYLNVIIGIVTVLVTAGFAVYMSQPTYQTEPPHQRRRNEEKGAKNGSRPKNNFENQRVRESQPSDLCPLCQIEMSSSNMHRMQCGHALHNDCFQEFRYLRRSCLLCNHIVNPSLPGDKCTICLDPLTKKNMKHFPCQHAMHNDCFSQYLASGATNCPLCRSRF
;
A
#
# COMPACT_ATOMS: atom_id res chain seq x y z
N MET A 1 32.44 50.97 -22.09
CA MET A 1 32.16 50.81 -20.64
C MET A 1 30.77 50.22 -20.36
N VAL A 2 29.69 50.69 -20.99
CA VAL A 2 28.32 50.17 -20.76
C VAL A 2 28.17 48.68 -21.10
N TYR A 3 28.76 48.23 -22.22
CA TYR A 3 28.69 46.84 -22.67
C TYR A 3 29.32 45.84 -21.69
N LEU A 4 30.36 46.26 -20.98
CA LEU A 4 31.11 45.41 -20.05
C LEU A 4 30.28 45.15 -18.78
N ASN A 5 29.55 46.16 -18.31
CA ASN A 5 28.61 46.03 -17.19
C ASN A 5 27.39 45.18 -17.55
N VAL A 6 26.92 45.26 -18.80
CA VAL A 6 25.81 44.40 -19.29
C VAL A 6 26.24 42.94 -19.34
N ILE A 7 27.46 42.65 -19.83
CA ILE A 7 27.98 41.28 -19.87
C ILE A 7 28.14 40.72 -18.45
N ILE A 8 28.70 41.50 -17.52
CA ILE A 8 28.85 41.08 -16.12
C ILE A 8 27.49 40.78 -15.48
N GLY A 9 26.49 41.63 -15.71
CA GLY A 9 25.13 41.43 -15.19
C GLY A 9 24.45 40.16 -15.73
N ILE A 10 24.65 39.83 -17.01
CA ILE A 10 24.10 38.61 -17.59
C ILE A 10 24.79 37.37 -17.00
N VAL A 11 26.13 37.41 -16.87
CA VAL A 11 26.90 36.28 -16.30
C VAL A 11 26.50 36.02 -14.85
N THR A 12 26.31 37.05 -14.03
CA THR A 12 25.91 36.86 -12.62
C THR A 12 24.52 36.25 -12.51
N VAL A 13 23.56 36.68 -13.32
CA VAL A 13 22.19 36.10 -13.34
C VAL A 13 22.20 34.64 -13.79
N LEU A 14 23.00 34.28 -14.79
CA LEU A 14 23.12 32.89 -15.24
C LEU A 14 23.77 32.00 -14.19
N VAL A 15 24.80 32.48 -13.50
CA VAL A 15 25.48 31.72 -12.43
C VAL A 15 24.56 31.52 -11.23
N THR A 16 23.82 32.55 -10.80
CA THR A 16 22.90 32.43 -9.66
C THR A 16 21.70 31.54 -9.99
N ALA A 17 21.13 31.65 -11.20
CA ALA A 17 20.05 30.77 -11.63
C ALA A 17 20.52 29.31 -11.75
N GLY A 18 21.71 29.07 -12.32
CA GLY A 18 22.31 27.74 -12.39
C GLY A 18 22.59 27.15 -11.02
N PHE A 19 23.12 27.95 -10.09
CA PHE A 19 23.37 27.53 -8.71
C PHE A 19 22.07 27.23 -7.94
N ALA A 20 21.03 28.05 -8.12
CA ALA A 20 19.72 27.80 -7.52
C ALA A 20 19.09 26.51 -8.04
N VAL A 21 19.16 26.25 -9.35
CA VAL A 21 18.68 24.99 -9.95
C VAL A 21 19.48 23.80 -9.42
N TYR A 22 20.80 23.92 -9.32
CA TYR A 22 21.68 22.88 -8.78
C TYR A 22 21.34 22.54 -7.32
N MET A 23 21.16 23.55 -6.47
CA MET A 23 20.79 23.37 -5.06
C MET A 23 19.34 22.92 -4.87
N SER A 24 18.46 23.20 -5.84
CA SER A 24 17.06 22.74 -5.83
C SER A 24 16.86 21.34 -6.40
N GLN A 25 17.92 20.66 -6.88
CA GLN A 25 17.79 19.26 -7.24
C GLN A 25 17.45 18.48 -5.96
N PRO A 26 16.24 17.88 -5.86
CA PRO A 26 15.98 16.97 -4.75
C PRO A 26 17.03 15.87 -4.84
N THR A 27 17.71 15.62 -3.73
CA THR A 27 18.49 14.41 -3.54
C THR A 27 17.53 13.22 -3.70
N TYR A 28 17.32 12.79 -4.94
CA TYR A 28 16.81 11.47 -5.22
C TYR A 28 17.79 10.54 -4.52
N GLN A 29 17.35 9.96 -3.41
CA GLN A 29 17.93 8.72 -2.96
C GLN A 29 17.68 7.71 -4.07
N THR A 30 18.62 7.67 -5.01
CA THR A 30 18.80 6.50 -5.87
C THR A 30 19.18 5.39 -4.91
N GLU A 31 18.20 4.57 -4.52
CA GLU A 31 18.51 3.28 -3.92
C GLU A 31 19.53 2.59 -4.85
N PRO A 32 20.68 2.14 -4.34
CA PRO A 32 21.69 1.54 -5.18
C PRO A 32 21.09 0.33 -5.89
N PRO A 33 21.42 0.10 -7.17
CA PRO A 33 21.09 -1.17 -7.80
C PRO A 33 21.82 -2.24 -7.00
N HIS A 34 21.09 -3.08 -6.27
CA HIS A 34 21.67 -4.25 -5.61
C HIS A 34 22.22 -5.18 -6.69
N GLN A 35 23.47 -4.93 -7.08
CA GLN A 35 24.29 -5.82 -7.88
C GLN A 35 24.44 -7.11 -7.09
N ARG A 36 23.77 -8.13 -7.61
CA ARG A 36 23.89 -9.53 -7.22
C ARG A 36 25.34 -9.99 -7.48
N ARG A 37 26.25 -9.71 -6.55
CA ARG A 37 27.55 -10.38 -6.50
C ARG A 37 27.31 -11.83 -6.07
N ARG A 38 27.23 -12.71 -7.06
CA ARG A 38 27.37 -14.16 -6.91
C ARG A 38 28.78 -14.41 -6.37
N ASN A 39 28.91 -14.67 -5.07
CA ASN A 39 30.12 -15.25 -4.51
C ASN A 39 29.91 -16.76 -4.46
N GLU A 40 30.66 -17.49 -5.27
CA GLU A 40 30.70 -18.96 -5.25
C GLU A 40 31.56 -19.41 -4.07
N GLU A 41 30.96 -19.58 -2.91
CA GLU A 41 31.58 -20.31 -1.80
C GLU A 41 31.08 -21.76 -1.81
N LYS A 42 31.96 -22.64 -2.29
CA LYS A 42 31.87 -24.08 -2.04
C LYS A 42 32.13 -24.32 -0.55
N GLY A 43 31.09 -24.74 0.17
CA GLY A 43 31.20 -25.14 1.57
C GLY A 43 29.94 -25.89 2.01
N ALA A 44 29.93 -27.20 1.77
CA ALA A 44 28.90 -28.08 2.28
C ALA A 44 28.90 -28.07 3.82
N LYS A 45 27.72 -27.90 4.43
CA LYS A 45 27.34 -28.51 5.71
C LYS A 45 25.82 -28.41 5.88
N ASN A 46 25.24 -29.57 6.20
CA ASN A 46 23.82 -29.82 6.36
C ASN A 46 23.18 -28.90 7.40
N GLY A 47 22.12 -28.22 6.98
CA GLY A 47 21.21 -27.46 7.82
C GLY A 47 20.03 -27.08 6.96
N SER A 48 18.92 -27.79 7.13
CA SER A 48 17.66 -27.56 6.42
C SER A 48 17.20 -26.12 6.68
N ARG A 49 17.52 -25.19 5.78
CA ARG A 49 16.92 -23.85 5.79
C ARG A 49 15.40 -24.04 5.79
N PRO A 50 14.64 -23.42 6.72
CA PRO A 50 13.18 -23.44 6.61
C PRO A 50 12.84 -22.79 5.28
N LYS A 51 12.36 -23.60 4.33
CA LYS A 51 11.86 -23.13 3.05
C LYS A 51 10.84 -22.03 3.34
N ASN A 52 10.96 -20.90 2.66
CA ASN A 52 10.03 -19.78 2.78
C ASN A 52 8.60 -20.26 2.46
N ASN A 53 7.83 -20.64 3.49
CA ASN A 53 6.52 -21.28 3.37
C ASN A 53 5.49 -20.44 2.58
N PHE A 54 5.76 -19.16 2.38
CA PHE A 54 4.88 -18.24 1.68
C PHE A 54 4.94 -18.35 0.15
N GLU A 55 5.99 -18.90 -0.48
CA GLU A 55 6.06 -19.00 -1.95
C GLU A 55 4.86 -19.78 -2.52
N ASN A 56 4.55 -20.93 -1.90
CA ASN A 56 3.40 -21.73 -2.29
C ASN A 56 2.07 -20.99 -2.05
N GLN A 57 2.00 -20.17 -1.00
CA GLN A 57 0.79 -19.43 -0.68
C GLN A 57 0.53 -18.24 -1.61
N ARG A 58 1.49 -17.81 -2.45
CA ARG A 58 1.29 -16.67 -3.37
C ARG A 58 0.40 -17.00 -4.58
N VAL A 59 0.34 -18.27 -4.95
CA VAL A 59 -0.24 -18.74 -6.23
C VAL A 59 -1.56 -19.47 -6.04
N ARG A 60 -1.96 -19.75 -4.79
CA ARG A 60 -3.21 -20.47 -4.48
C ARG A 60 -3.97 -19.77 -3.37
N GLU A 61 -5.26 -20.07 -3.28
CA GLU A 61 -6.09 -19.63 -2.16
C GLU A 61 -5.58 -20.19 -0.83
N SER A 62 -5.74 -19.40 0.24
CA SER A 62 -5.30 -19.78 1.59
C SER A 62 -6.18 -20.88 2.19
N GLN A 63 -5.60 -21.75 3.01
CA GLN A 63 -6.25 -22.91 3.63
C GLN A 63 -6.14 -22.89 5.17
N PRO A 64 -7.00 -23.62 5.91
CA PRO A 64 -7.02 -23.73 7.38
C PRO A 64 -5.79 -24.33 8.10
N SER A 65 -4.61 -24.28 7.49
CA SER A 65 -3.31 -24.64 8.07
C SER A 65 -2.18 -23.76 7.54
N ASP A 66 -2.51 -22.78 6.69
CA ASP A 66 -1.55 -21.82 6.21
C ASP A 66 -1.18 -20.84 7.31
N LEU A 67 0.08 -20.44 7.33
CA LEU A 67 0.55 -19.35 8.17
C LEU A 67 -0.08 -18.03 7.72
N CYS A 68 -0.58 -17.24 8.66
CA CYS A 68 -1.00 -15.87 8.43
C CYS A 68 0.21 -15.01 8.03
N PRO A 69 0.23 -14.36 6.86
CA PRO A 69 1.37 -13.53 6.42
C PRO A 69 1.74 -12.35 7.32
N LEU A 70 0.87 -11.95 8.26
CA LEU A 70 1.13 -10.84 9.20
C LEU A 70 1.81 -11.30 10.50
N CYS A 71 1.26 -12.31 11.17
CA CYS A 71 1.77 -12.79 12.47
C CYS A 71 2.56 -14.09 12.39
N GLN A 72 2.57 -14.75 11.23
CA GLN A 72 3.25 -16.03 10.96
C GLN A 72 2.77 -17.20 11.82
N ILE A 73 1.54 -17.14 12.33
CA ILE A 73 0.89 -18.22 13.09
C ILE A 73 -0.11 -18.92 12.16
N GLU A 74 -0.29 -20.24 12.35
CA GLU A 74 -1.28 -21.03 11.61
C GLU A 74 -2.70 -20.46 11.75
N MET A 75 -3.41 -20.42 10.63
CA MET A 75 -4.82 -20.01 10.58
C MET A 75 -5.73 -21.22 10.75
N SER A 76 -6.82 -21.07 11.49
CA SER A 76 -7.91 -22.06 11.53
C SER A 76 -9.03 -21.66 10.57
N SER A 77 -9.93 -22.60 10.26
CA SER A 77 -11.11 -22.34 9.41
C SER A 77 -12.06 -21.29 10.02
N SER A 78 -12.11 -21.19 11.35
CA SER A 78 -12.93 -20.21 12.07
C SER A 78 -12.24 -18.85 12.24
N ASN A 79 -10.91 -18.80 12.20
CA ASN A 79 -10.13 -17.58 12.36
C ASN A 79 -9.32 -17.25 11.10
N MET A 80 -10.02 -17.12 9.97
CA MET A 80 -9.43 -16.65 8.73
C MET A 80 -10.36 -15.69 7.99
N HIS A 81 -9.90 -14.48 7.77
CA HIS A 81 -10.54 -13.51 6.90
C HIS A 81 -10.01 -13.67 5.48
N ARG A 82 -10.82 -14.23 4.58
CA ARG A 82 -10.47 -14.41 3.18
C ARG A 82 -10.77 -13.13 2.39
N MET A 83 -9.74 -12.56 1.77
CA MET A 83 -9.84 -11.39 0.89
C MET A 83 -10.36 -11.80 -0.49
N GLN A 84 -10.80 -10.84 -1.30
CA GLN A 84 -11.32 -11.09 -2.65
C GLN A 84 -10.32 -11.78 -3.60
N CYS A 85 -9.02 -11.63 -3.35
CA CYS A 85 -7.97 -12.32 -4.11
C CYS A 85 -7.75 -13.78 -3.67
N GLY A 86 -8.58 -14.33 -2.78
CA GLY A 86 -8.50 -15.72 -2.30
C GLY A 86 -7.49 -15.97 -1.17
N HIS A 87 -6.60 -15.02 -0.88
CA HIS A 87 -5.66 -15.08 0.25
C HIS A 87 -6.33 -14.67 1.57
N ALA A 88 -5.79 -15.13 2.70
CA ALA A 88 -6.34 -14.87 4.02
C ALA A 88 -5.32 -14.36 5.04
N LEU A 89 -5.87 -13.75 6.09
CA LEU A 89 -5.20 -13.36 7.33
C LEU A 89 -6.08 -13.83 8.50
N HIS A 90 -5.58 -13.89 9.74
CA HIS A 90 -6.49 -14.00 10.90
C HIS A 90 -7.48 -12.83 10.92
N ASN A 91 -8.66 -13.04 11.51
CA ASN A 91 -9.69 -12.00 11.57
C ASN A 91 -9.14 -10.72 12.22
N ASP A 92 -8.49 -10.84 13.38
CA ASP A 92 -7.92 -9.70 14.11
C ASP A 92 -6.76 -9.03 13.35
N CYS A 93 -5.90 -9.83 12.72
CA CYS A 93 -4.83 -9.30 11.88
C CYS A 93 -5.41 -8.50 10.70
N PHE A 94 -6.49 -8.98 10.09
CA PHE A 94 -7.17 -8.24 9.02
C PHE A 94 -7.82 -6.94 9.53
N GLN A 95 -8.35 -6.92 10.76
CA GLN A 95 -9.00 -5.74 11.33
C GLN A 95 -8.08 -4.51 11.36
N GLU A 96 -6.79 -4.71 11.62
CA GLU A 96 -5.78 -3.64 11.62
C GLU A 96 -5.19 -3.43 10.24
N PHE A 97 -4.88 -4.51 9.53
CA PHE A 97 -4.29 -4.47 8.19
C PHE A 97 -5.08 -3.62 7.19
N ARG A 98 -6.43 -3.68 7.25
CA ARG A 98 -7.29 -2.95 6.32
C ARG A 98 -7.17 -1.43 6.39
N TYR A 99 -6.55 -0.88 7.44
CA TYR A 99 -6.25 0.55 7.56
C TYR A 99 -4.81 0.91 7.20
N LEU A 100 -3.93 -0.07 7.04
CA LEU A 100 -2.49 0.15 6.86
C LEU A 100 -2.06 -0.02 5.40
N ARG A 101 -2.67 -0.94 4.65
CA ARG A 101 -2.23 -1.28 3.29
C ARG A 101 -3.40 -1.61 2.38
N ARG A 102 -3.34 -1.09 1.14
CA ARG A 102 -4.32 -1.41 0.08
C ARG A 102 -4.16 -2.82 -0.49
N SER A 103 -2.93 -3.29 -0.58
CA SER A 103 -2.57 -4.48 -1.36
C SER A 103 -2.27 -5.70 -0.50
N CYS A 104 -2.75 -6.86 -0.94
CA CYS A 104 -2.47 -8.16 -0.34
C CYS A 104 -0.95 -8.39 -0.20
N LEU A 105 -0.54 -8.96 0.95
CA LEU A 105 0.88 -9.25 1.23
C LEU A 105 1.48 -10.37 0.36
N LEU A 106 0.62 -11.22 -0.23
CA LEU A 106 1.06 -12.38 -1.01
C LEU A 106 1.09 -12.11 -2.51
N CYS A 107 0.01 -11.55 -3.06
CA CYS A 107 -0.15 -11.36 -4.51
C CYS A 107 -0.22 -9.89 -4.96
N ASN A 108 -0.14 -8.95 -4.03
CA ASN A 108 -0.21 -7.50 -4.30
C ASN A 108 -1.52 -6.99 -4.95
N HIS A 109 -2.55 -7.83 -5.10
CA HIS A 109 -3.89 -7.39 -5.51
C HIS A 109 -4.47 -6.40 -4.49
N ILE A 110 -5.21 -5.40 -4.99
CA ILE A 110 -5.92 -4.42 -4.15
C ILE A 110 -7.08 -5.14 -3.46
N VAL A 111 -7.06 -5.09 -2.13
CA VAL A 111 -8.04 -5.74 -1.25
C VAL A 111 -8.70 -4.76 -0.29
N ASN A 112 -8.02 -3.64 0.02
CA ASN A 112 -8.55 -2.54 0.83
C ASN A 112 -8.51 -1.25 -0.01
N PRO A 113 -9.53 -0.97 -0.82
CA PRO A 113 -9.51 0.17 -1.74
C PRO A 113 -9.58 1.52 -1.02
N SER A 114 -10.09 1.57 0.21
CA SER A 114 -10.22 2.79 1.01
C SER A 114 -9.34 2.74 2.25
N LEU A 115 -8.48 3.75 2.43
CA LEU A 115 -7.63 3.92 3.60
C LEU A 115 -7.97 5.22 4.35
N PRO A 116 -7.56 5.36 5.62
CA PRO A 116 -7.58 6.64 6.30
C PRO A 116 -6.80 7.71 5.50
N GLY A 117 -7.36 8.91 5.40
CA GLY A 117 -6.84 10.00 4.58
C GLY A 117 -7.44 10.07 3.17
N ASP A 118 -8.02 8.99 2.65
CA ASP A 118 -8.81 9.06 1.41
C ASP A 118 -10.05 9.92 1.60
N LYS A 119 -10.61 10.46 0.52
CA LYS A 119 -11.81 11.31 0.60
C LYS A 119 -13.08 10.46 0.67
N CYS A 120 -13.98 10.79 1.58
CA CYS A 120 -15.33 10.26 1.59
C CYS A 120 -16.07 10.67 0.30
N THR A 121 -16.79 9.77 -0.34
CA THR A 121 -17.45 10.08 -1.64
C THR A 121 -18.66 10.99 -1.52
N ILE A 122 -19.21 11.14 -0.32
CA ILE A 122 -20.43 11.92 -0.07
C ILE A 122 -20.08 13.34 0.36
N CYS A 123 -19.34 13.49 1.46
CA CYS A 123 -18.98 14.82 1.98
C CYS A 123 -17.64 15.35 1.46
N LEU A 124 -16.83 14.54 0.78
CA LEU A 124 -15.50 14.87 0.24
C LEU A 124 -14.41 15.16 1.29
N ASP A 125 -14.74 15.03 2.58
CA ASP A 125 -13.78 15.16 3.67
C ASP A 125 -12.92 13.89 3.86
N PRO A 126 -11.70 14.03 4.42
CA PRO A 126 -10.82 12.88 4.67
C PRO A 126 -11.44 11.85 5.62
N LEU A 127 -11.23 10.57 5.30
CA LEU A 127 -11.61 9.43 6.11
C LEU A 127 -10.68 9.29 7.32
N THR A 128 -11.22 8.88 8.45
CA THR A 128 -10.43 8.55 9.65
C THR A 128 -10.75 7.13 10.10
N LYS A 129 -9.75 6.42 10.66
CA LYS A 129 -9.96 5.05 11.18
C LYS A 129 -11.17 4.94 12.11
N LYS A 130 -11.44 5.99 12.91
CA LYS A 130 -12.52 6.01 13.91
C LYS A 130 -13.92 6.12 13.31
N ASN A 131 -14.07 6.76 12.16
CA ASN A 131 -15.38 7.02 11.56
C ASN A 131 -15.58 6.33 10.21
N MET A 132 -14.71 5.41 9.80
CA MET A 132 -14.86 4.65 8.56
C MET A 132 -15.79 3.44 8.73
N LYS A 133 -16.80 3.34 7.87
CA LYS A 133 -17.64 2.16 7.70
C LYS A 133 -17.36 1.53 6.34
N HIS A 134 -17.11 0.22 6.32
CA HIS A 134 -16.78 -0.52 5.10
C HIS A 134 -18.00 -1.29 4.58
N PHE A 135 -18.15 -1.31 3.26
CA PHE A 135 -19.07 -2.21 2.56
C PHE A 135 -18.46 -3.63 2.46
N PRO A 136 -19.25 -4.67 2.12
CA PRO A 136 -18.72 -6.01 1.83
C PRO A 136 -17.64 -6.03 0.74
N CYS A 137 -17.68 -5.07 -0.20
CA CYS A 137 -16.66 -4.88 -1.23
C CYS A 137 -15.40 -4.13 -0.76
N GLN A 138 -15.25 -3.88 0.54
CA GLN A 138 -14.12 -3.20 1.19
C GLN A 138 -13.92 -1.71 0.87
N HIS A 139 -14.78 -1.11 0.05
CA HIS A 139 -14.88 0.35 0.00
C HIS A 139 -15.37 0.90 1.33
N ALA A 140 -14.90 2.10 1.69
CA ALA A 140 -15.31 2.76 2.93
C ALA A 140 -15.77 4.19 2.71
N MET A 141 -16.62 4.65 3.61
CA MET A 141 -17.05 6.04 3.75
C MET A 141 -17.24 6.37 5.23
N HIS A 142 -17.55 7.62 5.57
CA HIS A 142 -17.88 7.96 6.96
C HIS A 142 -19.12 7.22 7.45
N ASN A 143 -19.20 6.90 8.74
CA ASN A 143 -20.32 6.20 9.35
C ASN A 143 -21.65 6.96 9.18
N ASP A 144 -21.61 8.29 9.33
CA ASP A 144 -22.80 9.13 9.16
C ASP A 144 -23.25 9.17 7.69
N CYS A 145 -22.30 9.36 6.77
CA CYS A 145 -22.55 9.30 5.33
C CYS A 145 -23.08 7.94 4.89
N PHE A 146 -22.54 6.85 5.46
CA PHE A 146 -23.01 5.48 5.21
C PHE A 146 -24.46 5.30 5.64
N SER A 147 -24.79 5.76 6.85
CA SER A 147 -26.15 5.64 7.40
C SER A 147 -27.16 6.45 6.57
N GLN A 148 -26.80 7.69 6.18
CA GLN A 148 -27.64 8.52 5.31
C GLN A 148 -27.83 7.89 3.92
N TYR A 149 -26.76 7.30 3.37
CA TYR A 149 -26.80 6.62 2.07
C TYR A 149 -27.71 5.39 2.08
N LEU A 150 -27.68 4.59 3.15
CA LEU A 150 -28.62 3.49 3.31
C LEU A 150 -30.06 3.99 3.49
N ALA A 151 -30.27 5.05 4.26
CA ALA A 151 -31.58 5.65 4.49
C ALA A 151 -32.22 6.20 3.21
N SER A 152 -31.42 6.55 2.18
CA SER A 152 -31.94 6.94 0.87
C SER A 152 -32.40 5.76 -0.01
N GLY A 153 -32.37 4.53 0.52
CA GLY A 153 -32.77 3.31 -0.20
C GLY A 153 -31.69 2.72 -1.11
N ALA A 154 -30.44 3.13 -0.96
CA ALA A 154 -29.34 2.55 -1.73
C ALA A 154 -29.10 1.08 -1.34
N THR A 155 -28.80 0.24 -2.33
CA THR A 155 -28.55 -1.21 -2.17
C THR A 155 -27.22 -1.66 -2.79
N ASN A 156 -26.42 -0.70 -3.24
CA ASN A 156 -25.16 -0.94 -3.94
C ASN A 156 -24.09 0.05 -3.51
N CYS A 157 -22.83 -0.37 -3.57
CA CYS A 157 -21.72 0.52 -3.27
C CYS A 157 -21.65 1.66 -4.31
N PRO A 158 -21.53 2.93 -3.93
CA PRO A 158 -21.46 4.04 -4.89
C PRO A 158 -20.15 4.06 -5.68
N LEU A 159 -19.11 3.37 -5.20
CA LEU A 159 -17.79 3.32 -5.84
C LEU A 159 -17.67 2.21 -6.88
N CYS A 160 -18.13 0.99 -6.58
CA CYS A 160 -17.98 -0.16 -7.48
C CYS A 160 -19.30 -0.81 -7.90
N ARG A 161 -20.45 -0.31 -7.42
CA ARG A 161 -21.80 -0.81 -7.74
C ARG A 161 -22.08 -2.25 -7.31
N SER A 162 -21.19 -2.89 -6.56
CA SER A 162 -21.46 -4.19 -5.95
C SER A 162 -22.63 -4.08 -4.99
N ARG A 163 -23.54 -5.05 -5.02
CA ARG A 163 -24.62 -5.14 -4.03
C ARG A 163 -24.06 -5.51 -2.66
N PHE A 164 -24.73 -5.06 -1.61
CA PHE A 164 -24.40 -5.37 -0.23
C PHE A 164 -25.62 -5.93 0.50
#